data_AF-A0A1L7X8Q3-F1
#
_entry.id   AF-A0A1L7X8Q3-F1
#
_cell.length_a   1.000
_cell.length_b   1.000
_cell.length_c   1.000
_cell.angle_alpha   90.00
_cell.angle_beta   90.00
_cell.angle_gamma   90.00
#
_symmetry.space_group_name_H-M   'P 1'
#
loop_
_entity.id
_entity.type
_entity.pdbx_description
1 polymer ?
#
loop_
_entity_poly.entity_id
_entity_poly.type
_entity_poly.pdbx_seq_one_letter_code
_entity_poly.pdbx_strand_id
1 'polypeptide(L)'
;MSTSPSNPLSRSQASQSPSNSQSHSMTHQDASLQTLVSHLLAAKRSLSSISTVWRANEIVTSARSALEESVVLSARTGFLRSGISEQVKILRRVRGGIENVYKDGQRDFKSVIRTLDAANSRLESTMDILRATMVEATFRPDEEAPRSLLDFVDEQGVETMRDALKESIRESKEAQTEFDSSILSFDDDLRALKAAVKASPNPSTSQSHNEFSSPTPTLLHTLELNAQEMAGLLDSLVLHFDLCVNAVRHTEGGYAAVRKAASSQPPGAEAVSVSGVMNTENDAMVEEPISDEERAEMLDVLEKDAAQVDEVVMELRDYLNDMEIKHEAILEHVSALKTTNDDTTAAYHMLEAVGARLTSYIIASQDFRMRWEEIKLNIQDQLAQLEDMRLFYENYFSSYDSLLLEVHRRKVCEDKVKAIMRKAMEQVEKVYEADMKERDGFRFDTGEYLPADLWPDVNVAAPKWKFTMEDGQDGKKGTVPDLDRGIVEAAARREKERRRRER
;
A
#
# COMPACT_ATOMS: atom_id res chain seq x y z
N MET A 1 -48.92 72.11 9.31
CA MET A 1 -47.85 72.79 8.56
C MET A 1 -47.99 72.32 7.12
N SER A 2 -48.90 72.89 6.31
CA SER A 2 -48.82 74.23 5.69
C SER A 2 -47.50 74.31 4.89
N THR A 3 -47.50 74.32 3.55
CA THR A 3 -47.90 75.48 2.73
C THR A 3 -48.08 75.11 1.25
N SER A 4 -49.21 75.48 0.64
CA SER A 4 -49.26 76.03 -0.74
C SER A 4 -48.86 77.53 -0.67
N PRO A 5 -48.47 78.23 -1.75
CA PRO A 5 -49.35 78.66 -2.87
C PRO A 5 -48.59 78.60 -4.24
N SER A 6 -49.07 78.98 -5.42
CA SER A 6 -49.82 80.19 -5.81
C SER A 6 -50.26 80.09 -7.27
N ASN A 7 -51.47 80.59 -7.53
CA ASN A 7 -52.05 80.90 -8.83
C ASN A 7 -51.78 82.38 -9.16
N PRO A 8 -51.97 82.82 -10.43
CA PRO A 8 -52.77 84.04 -10.61
C PRO A 8 -53.82 83.99 -11.76
N LEU A 9 -54.93 84.66 -11.44
CA LEU A 9 -55.99 85.30 -12.25
C LEU A 9 -55.43 86.21 -13.37
N SER A 10 -56.13 86.75 -14.39
CA SER A 10 -57.51 86.79 -14.89
C SER A 10 -57.54 87.59 -16.21
N ARG A 11 -58.53 87.32 -17.09
CA ARG A 11 -59.35 88.23 -17.97
C ARG A 11 -59.63 87.55 -19.31
N SER A 12 -60.74 87.69 -20.02
CA SER A 12 -62.16 88.04 -19.76
C SER A 12 -62.83 88.05 -21.14
N GLN A 13 -63.99 87.39 -21.23
CA GLN A 13 -65.15 87.67 -22.11
C GLN A 13 -64.93 87.83 -23.63
N ALA A 14 -65.58 86.96 -24.43
CA ALA A 14 -66.84 87.34 -25.09
C ALA A 14 -67.55 86.12 -25.72
N SER A 15 -68.83 86.06 -25.38
CA SER A 15 -69.97 85.33 -25.94
C SER A 15 -69.91 84.90 -27.41
N GLN A 16 -70.34 83.66 -27.68
CA GLN A 16 -71.40 83.34 -28.66
C GLN A 16 -71.75 81.84 -28.60
N SER A 17 -72.92 81.51 -28.07
CA SER A 17 -73.73 80.35 -28.48
C SER A 17 -74.63 80.84 -29.65
N PRO A 18 -75.13 80.00 -30.59
CA PRO A 18 -75.78 78.72 -30.26
C PRO A 18 -75.70 77.58 -31.29
N SER A 19 -76.08 76.40 -30.80
CA SER A 19 -76.83 75.33 -31.50
C SER A 19 -76.33 74.80 -32.84
N ASN A 20 -75.80 73.58 -32.82
CA ASN A 20 -76.20 72.52 -33.77
C ASN A 20 -75.79 71.15 -33.18
N SER A 21 -76.74 70.29 -32.80
CA SER A 21 -77.39 69.31 -33.69
C SER A 21 -76.45 68.17 -34.07
N GLN A 22 -76.62 67.04 -33.38
CA GLN A 22 -76.53 65.68 -33.91
C GLN A 22 -75.35 65.38 -34.86
N SER A 23 -74.17 65.10 -34.30
CA SER A 23 -73.05 64.49 -35.04
C SER A 23 -72.03 63.78 -34.13
N HIS A 24 -72.48 63.18 -33.02
CA HIS A 24 -71.58 62.47 -32.08
C HIS A 24 -71.57 60.94 -32.21
N SER A 25 -72.39 60.34 -33.09
CA SER A 25 -72.50 58.87 -33.17
C SER A 25 -71.51 58.19 -34.16
N MET A 26 -70.96 58.91 -35.13
CA MET A 26 -70.14 58.31 -36.21
C MET A 26 -68.63 58.35 -35.92
N THR A 27 -68.13 59.30 -35.12
CA THR A 27 -66.68 59.41 -34.81
C THR A 27 -66.20 58.46 -33.71
N HIS A 28 -67.07 58.05 -32.79
CA HIS A 28 -66.73 57.08 -31.74
C HIS A 28 -66.57 55.65 -32.29
N GLN A 29 -67.33 55.28 -33.32
CA GLN A 29 -67.24 53.96 -33.94
C GLN A 29 -65.94 53.75 -34.71
N ASP A 30 -65.49 54.76 -35.48
CA ASP A 30 -64.22 54.70 -36.21
C ASP A 30 -62.98 54.71 -35.28
N ALA A 31 -63.03 55.46 -34.18
CA ALA A 31 -61.97 55.44 -33.16
C ALA A 31 -61.89 54.09 -32.42
N SER A 32 -63.05 53.48 -32.11
CA SER A 32 -63.11 52.14 -31.50
C SER A 32 -62.54 51.04 -32.41
N LEU A 33 -62.74 51.16 -33.73
CA LEU A 33 -62.23 50.20 -34.71
C LEU A 33 -60.70 50.23 -34.82
N GLN A 34 -60.11 51.43 -34.85
CA GLN A 34 -58.65 51.56 -34.91
C GLN A 34 -57.97 51.03 -33.63
N THR A 35 -58.55 51.32 -32.48
CA THR A 35 -58.08 50.82 -31.18
C THR A 35 -58.17 49.29 -31.11
N LEU A 36 -59.28 48.70 -31.54
CA LEU A 36 -59.47 47.25 -31.59
C LEU A 36 -58.46 46.54 -32.51
N VAL A 37 -58.19 47.11 -33.69
CA VAL A 37 -57.18 46.59 -34.62
C VAL A 37 -55.77 46.70 -34.03
N SER A 38 -55.49 47.76 -33.26
CA SER A 38 -54.21 47.92 -32.57
C SER A 38 -54.03 46.88 -31.46
N HIS A 39 -55.08 46.58 -30.68
CA HIS A 39 -55.08 45.55 -29.66
C HIS A 39 -54.91 44.15 -30.27
N LEU A 40 -55.60 43.84 -31.38
CA LEU A 40 -55.42 42.56 -32.09
C LEU A 40 -53.97 42.38 -32.59
N LEU A 41 -53.35 43.43 -33.13
CA LEU A 41 -51.96 43.38 -33.58
C LEU A 41 -50.98 43.26 -32.41
N ALA A 42 -51.27 43.90 -31.27
CA ALA A 42 -50.48 43.78 -30.04
C ALA A 42 -50.60 42.37 -29.42
N ALA A 43 -51.82 41.85 -29.26
CA ALA A 43 -52.11 40.49 -28.81
C ALA A 43 -51.42 39.44 -29.70
N LYS A 44 -51.38 39.67 -31.01
CA LYS A 44 -50.67 38.77 -31.91
C LYS A 44 -49.15 38.83 -31.78
N ARG A 45 -48.59 39.99 -31.48
CA ARG A 45 -47.16 40.11 -31.18
C ARG A 45 -46.83 39.47 -29.83
N SER A 46 -47.69 39.62 -28.82
CA SER A 46 -47.50 38.99 -27.52
C SER A 46 -47.57 37.46 -27.61
N LEU A 47 -48.31 36.88 -28.56
CA LEU A 47 -48.28 35.44 -28.86
C LEU A 47 -46.90 34.91 -29.32
N SER A 48 -45.94 35.76 -29.69
CA SER A 48 -44.55 35.33 -29.89
C SER A 48 -43.92 34.75 -28.62
N SER A 49 -44.48 35.06 -27.44
CA SER A 49 -44.14 34.46 -26.14
C SER A 49 -44.37 32.94 -26.08
N ILE A 50 -45.06 32.35 -27.05
CA ILE A 50 -45.13 30.88 -27.22
C ILE A 50 -43.72 30.25 -27.29
N SER A 51 -42.75 30.95 -27.89
CA SER A 51 -41.36 30.51 -27.94
C SER A 51 -40.69 30.50 -26.57
N THR A 52 -41.04 31.47 -25.71
CA THR A 52 -40.59 31.58 -24.31
C THR A 52 -41.11 30.41 -23.47
N VAL A 53 -42.40 30.07 -23.60
CA VAL A 53 -42.99 28.92 -22.89
C VAL A 53 -42.47 27.59 -23.43
N TRP A 54 -42.25 27.48 -24.74
CA TRP A 54 -41.65 26.29 -25.33
C TRP A 54 -40.23 26.05 -24.78
N ARG A 55 -39.43 27.11 -24.65
CA ARG A 55 -38.11 27.06 -24.01
C ARG A 55 -38.19 26.66 -22.54
N ALA A 56 -39.18 27.17 -21.79
CA ALA A 56 -39.41 26.77 -20.40
C ALA A 56 -39.71 25.26 -20.26
N ASN A 57 -40.52 24.69 -21.16
CA ASN A 57 -40.78 23.26 -21.18
C ASN A 57 -39.54 22.43 -21.55
N GLU A 58 -38.69 22.92 -22.46
CA GLU A 58 -37.40 22.31 -22.77
C GLU A 58 -36.49 22.28 -21.53
N ILE A 59 -36.43 23.38 -20.78
CA ILE A 59 -35.68 23.48 -19.52
C ILE A 59 -36.17 22.45 -18.50
N VAL A 60 -37.48 22.33 -18.27
CA VAL A 60 -38.04 21.33 -17.33
C VAL A 60 -37.69 19.91 -17.78
N THR A 61 -37.84 19.61 -19.07
CA THR A 61 -37.52 18.28 -19.63
C THR A 61 -36.03 17.95 -19.46
N SER A 62 -35.16 18.93 -19.73
CA SER A 62 -33.71 18.80 -19.51
C SER A 62 -33.38 18.61 -18.03
N ALA A 63 -34.02 19.37 -17.13
CA ALA A 63 -33.82 19.28 -15.69
C ALA A 63 -34.26 17.93 -15.10
N ARG A 64 -35.34 17.33 -15.62
CA ARG A 64 -35.77 15.96 -15.25
C ARG A 64 -34.71 14.93 -15.64
N SER A 65 -34.21 15.00 -16.87
CA SER A 65 -33.13 14.13 -17.35
C SER A 65 -31.85 14.31 -16.50
N ALA A 66 -31.50 15.54 -16.17
CA ALA A 66 -30.37 15.87 -15.30
C ALA A 66 -30.54 15.30 -13.87
N LEU A 67 -31.76 15.28 -13.32
CA LEU A 67 -32.05 14.65 -12.03
C LEU A 67 -31.85 13.12 -12.09
N GLU A 68 -32.39 12.46 -13.12
CA GLU A 68 -32.21 11.02 -13.32
C GLU A 68 -30.72 10.67 -13.39
N GLU A 69 -29.95 11.42 -14.17
CA GLU A 69 -28.49 11.27 -14.29
C GLU A 69 -27.78 11.52 -12.94
N SER A 70 -28.15 12.58 -12.22
CA SER A 70 -27.60 12.92 -10.90
C SER A 70 -27.77 11.79 -9.89
N VAL A 71 -28.95 11.18 -9.83
CA VAL A 71 -29.25 10.08 -8.90
C VAL A 71 -28.43 8.84 -9.25
N VAL A 72 -28.35 8.49 -10.55
CA VAL A 72 -27.55 7.36 -11.02
C VAL A 72 -26.06 7.55 -10.73
N LEU A 73 -25.50 8.73 -11.03
CA LEU A 73 -24.10 9.05 -10.77
C LEU A 73 -23.78 9.04 -9.28
N SER A 74 -24.65 9.59 -8.44
CA SER A 74 -24.47 9.61 -6.99
C SER A 74 -24.48 8.19 -6.41
N ALA A 75 -25.44 7.36 -6.83
CA ALA A 75 -25.52 5.96 -6.39
C ALA A 75 -24.29 5.14 -6.82
N ARG A 76 -23.87 5.28 -8.09
CA ARG A 76 -22.66 4.59 -8.61
C ARG A 76 -21.40 5.02 -7.88
N THR A 77 -21.20 6.33 -7.71
CA THR A 77 -20.05 6.89 -7.00
C THR A 77 -20.03 6.44 -5.54
N GLY A 78 -21.18 6.46 -4.86
CA GLY A 78 -21.30 5.99 -3.48
C GLY A 78 -20.97 4.51 -3.34
N PHE A 79 -21.50 3.66 -4.23
CA PHE A 79 -21.20 2.23 -4.26
C PHE A 79 -19.70 1.97 -4.47
N LEU A 80 -19.09 2.61 -5.48
CA LEU A 80 -17.67 2.45 -5.77
C LEU A 80 -16.79 2.94 -4.61
N ARG A 81 -17.09 4.09 -4.00
CA ARG A 81 -16.33 4.59 -2.85
C ARG A 81 -16.40 3.65 -1.65
N SER A 82 -17.59 3.11 -1.35
CA SER A 82 -17.74 2.13 -0.28
C SER A 82 -16.93 0.86 -0.57
N GLY A 83 -17.04 0.33 -1.80
CA GLY A 83 -16.28 -0.84 -2.24
C GLY A 83 -14.77 -0.62 -2.18
N ILE A 84 -14.27 0.49 -2.70
CA ILE A 84 -12.84 0.85 -2.63
C ILE A 84 -12.39 0.95 -1.17
N SER A 85 -13.16 1.62 -0.31
CA SER A 85 -12.84 1.76 1.11
C SER A 85 -12.73 0.41 1.83
N GLU A 86 -13.64 -0.53 1.54
CA GLU A 86 -13.62 -1.88 2.08
C GLU A 86 -12.41 -2.68 1.58
N GLN A 87 -12.15 -2.68 0.27
CA GLN A 87 -11.01 -3.38 -0.32
C GLN A 87 -9.68 -2.83 0.18
N VAL A 88 -9.55 -1.51 0.34
CA VAL A 88 -8.35 -0.90 0.94
C VAL A 88 -8.13 -1.38 2.39
N LYS A 89 -9.20 -1.60 3.18
CA LYS A 89 -9.07 -2.18 4.53
C LYS A 89 -8.55 -3.62 4.46
N ILE A 90 -9.02 -4.41 3.50
CA ILE A 90 -8.55 -5.79 3.29
C ILE A 90 -7.07 -5.79 2.88
N LEU A 91 -6.69 -4.97 1.89
CA LEU A 91 -5.30 -4.83 1.46
C LEU A 91 -4.36 -4.44 2.61
N ARG A 92 -4.79 -3.52 3.49
CA ARG A 92 -4.03 -3.17 4.71
C ARG A 92 -3.88 -4.35 5.68
N ARG A 93 -4.89 -5.22 5.81
CA ARG A 93 -4.78 -6.45 6.61
C ARG A 93 -3.78 -7.42 5.99
N VAL A 94 -3.81 -7.61 4.66
CA VAL A 94 -2.85 -8.46 3.95
C VAL A 94 -1.43 -7.92 4.14
N ARG A 95 -1.22 -6.62 3.95
CA ARG A 95 0.05 -5.93 4.24
C ARG A 95 0.51 -6.20 5.67
N GLY A 96 -0.38 -6.08 6.65
CA GLY A 96 -0.07 -6.40 8.04
C GLY A 96 0.35 -7.86 8.25
N GLY A 97 -0.25 -8.80 7.52
CA GLY A 97 0.16 -10.21 7.51
C GLY A 97 1.58 -10.41 6.94
N ILE A 98 1.86 -9.80 5.79
CA ILE A 98 3.19 -9.82 5.13
C ILE A 98 4.27 -9.26 6.07
N GLU A 99 3.98 -8.12 6.70
CA GLU A 99 4.85 -7.46 7.68
C GLU A 99 5.15 -8.35 8.90
N ASN A 100 4.17 -9.12 9.37
CA ASN A 100 4.38 -10.04 10.48
C ASN A 100 5.31 -11.19 10.09
N VAL A 101 5.14 -11.77 8.90
CA VAL A 101 6.06 -12.81 8.37
C VAL A 101 7.49 -12.27 8.30
N TYR A 102 7.65 -11.03 7.81
CA TYR A 102 8.95 -10.37 7.76
C TYR A 102 9.58 -10.22 9.15
N LYS A 103 8.83 -9.67 10.11
CA LYS A 103 9.30 -9.45 11.49
C LYS A 103 9.65 -10.75 12.21
N ASP A 104 8.87 -11.81 11.98
CA ASP A 104 9.14 -13.11 12.57
C ASP A 104 10.40 -13.73 11.98
N GLY A 105 10.59 -13.68 10.66
CA GLY A 105 11.84 -14.09 10.01
C GLY A 105 13.06 -13.31 10.52
N GLN A 106 12.94 -11.98 10.67
CA GLN A 106 14.03 -11.15 11.18
C GLN A 106 14.38 -11.45 12.65
N ARG A 107 13.37 -11.74 13.48
CA ARG A 107 13.57 -12.14 14.88
C ARG A 107 14.28 -13.49 14.96
N ASP A 108 13.86 -14.44 14.14
CA ASP A 108 14.44 -15.77 14.08
C ASP A 108 15.89 -15.72 13.57
N PHE A 109 16.16 -14.97 12.49
CA PHE A 109 17.52 -14.72 12.00
C PHE A 109 18.44 -14.18 13.09
N LYS A 110 17.99 -13.14 13.80
CA LYS A 110 18.77 -12.56 14.91
C LYS A 110 19.05 -13.58 16.02
N SER A 111 18.12 -14.51 16.27
CA SER A 111 18.30 -15.59 17.23
C SER A 111 19.35 -16.60 16.75
N VAL A 112 19.25 -17.03 15.48
CA VAL A 112 20.19 -17.97 14.86
C VAL A 112 21.61 -17.41 14.85
N ILE A 113 21.79 -16.15 14.45
CA ILE A 113 23.11 -15.48 14.44
C ILE A 113 23.73 -15.44 15.84
N ARG A 114 22.95 -15.17 16.90
CA ARG A 114 23.49 -15.18 18.26
C ARG A 114 23.98 -16.56 18.70
N THR A 115 23.21 -17.60 18.38
CA THR A 115 23.60 -18.99 18.69
C THR A 115 24.87 -19.39 17.94
N LEU A 116 24.96 -18.94 16.69
CA LEU A 116 26.11 -19.14 15.82
C LEU A 116 27.37 -18.43 16.33
N ASP A 117 27.28 -17.14 16.67
CA ASP A 117 28.39 -16.38 17.25
C ASP A 117 28.90 -17.03 18.54
N ALA A 118 27.98 -17.55 19.37
CA ALA A 118 28.33 -18.28 20.58
C ALA A 118 29.00 -19.63 20.28
N ALA A 119 28.57 -20.37 19.26
CA ALA A 119 29.23 -21.61 18.84
C ALA A 119 30.63 -21.36 18.27
N ASN A 120 30.76 -20.36 17.39
CA ASN A 120 32.06 -19.97 16.82
C ASN A 120 33.03 -19.45 17.89
N SER A 121 32.55 -18.67 18.86
CA SER A 121 33.38 -18.21 19.98
C SER A 121 33.88 -19.37 20.86
N ARG A 122 33.05 -20.40 21.07
CA ARG A 122 33.46 -21.61 21.80
C ARG A 122 34.55 -22.38 21.04
N LEU A 123 34.39 -22.56 19.72
CA LEU A 123 35.40 -23.20 18.89
C LEU A 123 36.72 -22.42 18.87
N GLU A 124 36.65 -21.10 18.70
CA GLU A 124 37.84 -20.24 18.70
C GLU A 124 38.59 -20.34 20.03
N SER A 125 37.87 -20.34 21.16
CA SER A 125 38.49 -20.53 22.48
C SER A 125 39.20 -21.88 22.60
N THR A 126 38.67 -22.96 22.02
CA THR A 126 39.33 -24.27 21.99
C THR A 126 40.57 -24.25 21.10
N MET A 127 40.50 -23.60 19.94
CA MET A 127 41.65 -23.44 19.04
C MET A 127 42.76 -22.59 19.67
N ASP A 128 42.42 -21.54 20.41
CA ASP A 128 43.38 -20.72 21.15
C ASP A 128 44.12 -21.52 22.23
N ILE A 129 43.43 -22.45 22.90
CA ILE A 129 44.06 -23.37 23.86
C ILE A 129 45.06 -24.29 23.13
N LEU A 130 44.71 -24.82 21.97
CA LEU A 130 45.61 -25.63 21.16
C LEU A 130 46.82 -24.83 20.68
N ARG A 131 46.61 -23.58 20.24
CA ARG A 131 47.67 -22.66 19.78
C ARG A 131 48.63 -22.29 20.91
N ALA A 132 48.11 -22.06 22.11
CA ALA A 132 48.92 -21.72 23.28
C ALA A 132 49.68 -22.93 23.87
N THR A 133 49.27 -24.15 23.54
CA THR A 133 49.90 -25.37 24.07
C THR A 133 51.02 -25.82 23.15
N MET A 134 52.25 -25.62 23.60
CA MET A 134 53.45 -26.08 22.88
C MET A 134 53.66 -27.58 23.02
N VAL A 135 54.08 -28.23 21.95
CA VAL A 135 54.46 -29.66 21.98
C VAL A 135 55.84 -29.81 22.61
N GLU A 136 55.95 -30.72 23.58
CA GLU A 136 57.20 -31.05 24.25
C GLU A 136 58.36 -31.35 23.29
N ALA A 137 59.52 -30.77 23.59
CA ALA A 137 60.71 -30.87 22.74
C ALA A 137 61.19 -32.32 22.57
N THR A 138 61.02 -33.17 23.60
CA THR A 138 61.46 -34.57 23.57
C THR A 138 60.67 -35.45 22.57
N PHE A 139 59.55 -34.96 22.04
CA PHE A 139 58.80 -35.63 20.97
C PHE A 139 59.21 -35.20 19.57
N ARG A 140 60.10 -34.20 19.47
CA ARG A 140 60.52 -33.61 18.20
C ARG A 140 61.98 -33.95 17.91
N PRO A 141 62.38 -34.06 16.63
CA PRO A 141 63.79 -34.13 16.26
C PRO A 141 64.53 -32.86 16.71
N ASP A 142 65.82 -32.98 17.07
CA ASP A 142 66.62 -31.88 17.65
C ASP A 142 66.75 -30.64 16.74
N GLU A 143 66.42 -30.74 15.45
CA GLU A 143 66.55 -29.67 14.44
C GLU A 143 65.21 -28.99 14.08
N GLU A 144 64.08 -29.43 14.62
CA GLU A 144 62.75 -28.89 14.26
C GLU A 144 62.33 -27.69 15.14
N ALA A 145 61.70 -26.68 14.51
CA ALA A 145 61.19 -25.49 15.20
C ALA A 145 60.12 -25.83 16.27
N PRO A 146 59.90 -24.96 17.28
CA PRO A 146 58.80 -25.08 18.24
C PRO A 146 57.46 -25.16 17.52
N ARG A 147 56.71 -26.23 17.75
CA ARG A 147 55.36 -26.42 17.21
C ARG A 147 54.30 -26.43 18.31
N SER A 148 53.17 -25.83 18.03
CA SER A 148 51.97 -25.89 18.87
C SER A 148 51.14 -27.13 18.56
N LEU A 149 50.20 -27.51 19.43
CA LEU A 149 49.25 -28.58 19.11
C LEU A 149 48.40 -28.26 17.89
N LEU A 150 48.11 -26.99 17.65
CA LEU A 150 47.34 -26.56 16.49
C LEU A 150 48.06 -26.84 15.17
N ASP A 151 49.41 -26.84 15.15
CA ASP A 151 50.20 -27.10 13.94
C ASP A 151 50.09 -28.55 13.42
N PHE A 152 49.42 -29.43 14.17
CA PHE A 152 49.13 -30.82 13.80
C PHE A 152 47.66 -31.03 13.43
N VAL A 153 46.87 -29.97 13.45
CA VAL A 153 45.44 -29.95 13.14
C VAL A 153 45.23 -29.30 11.78
N ASP A 154 44.28 -29.84 11.01
CA ASP A 154 43.86 -29.23 9.76
C ASP A 154 42.90 -28.05 10.03
N GLU A 155 43.41 -26.82 9.86
CA GLU A 155 42.62 -25.59 9.99
C GLU A 155 41.70 -25.36 8.77
N GLN A 156 41.96 -26.02 7.63
CA GLN A 156 41.22 -25.80 6.38
C GLN A 156 39.73 -26.17 6.51
N GLY A 157 39.42 -27.17 7.34
CA GLY A 157 38.03 -27.53 7.67
C GLY A 157 37.28 -26.40 8.38
N VAL A 158 37.96 -25.68 9.29
CA VAL A 158 37.37 -24.55 10.04
C VAL A 158 37.12 -23.37 9.10
N GLU A 159 38.08 -23.06 8.24
CA GLU A 159 37.97 -21.97 7.27
C GLU A 159 36.83 -22.24 6.27
N THR A 160 36.76 -23.45 5.72
CA THR A 160 35.70 -23.87 4.80
C THR A 160 34.32 -23.75 5.44
N MET A 161 34.19 -24.16 6.72
CA MET A 161 32.95 -24.03 7.48
C MET A 161 32.56 -22.55 7.69
N ARG A 162 33.53 -21.71 8.06
CA ARG A 162 33.32 -20.27 8.24
C ARG A 162 32.88 -19.59 6.94
N ASP A 163 33.43 -19.99 5.80
CA ASP A 163 33.07 -19.42 4.51
C ASP A 163 31.69 -19.87 4.05
N ALA A 164 31.34 -21.15 4.24
CA ALA A 164 29.98 -21.66 3.98
C ALA A 164 28.91 -20.92 4.81
N LEU A 165 29.25 -20.58 6.05
CA LEU A 165 28.40 -19.82 6.94
C LEU A 165 28.24 -18.36 6.52
N LYS A 166 29.34 -17.68 6.15
CA LYS A 166 29.29 -16.31 5.60
C LYS A 166 28.40 -16.27 4.36
N GLU A 167 28.49 -17.29 3.52
CA GLU A 167 27.66 -17.41 2.32
C GLU A 167 26.17 -17.56 2.68
N SER A 168 25.85 -18.41 3.66
CA SER A 168 24.46 -18.57 4.15
C SER A 168 23.89 -17.25 4.72
N ILE A 169 24.73 -16.48 5.43
CA ILE A 169 24.37 -15.15 5.93
C ILE A 169 24.16 -14.16 4.79
N ARG A 170 25.00 -14.22 3.74
CA ARG A 170 24.90 -13.36 2.56
C ARG A 170 23.58 -13.63 1.82
N GLU A 171 23.25 -14.89 1.60
CA GLU A 171 22.01 -15.33 0.95
C GLU A 171 20.78 -14.88 1.76
N SER A 172 20.82 -14.98 3.09
CA SER A 172 19.73 -14.50 3.95
C SER A 172 19.51 -12.99 3.81
N LYS A 173 20.58 -12.21 3.79
CA LYS A 173 20.51 -10.75 3.59
C LYS A 173 19.99 -10.39 2.20
N GLU A 174 20.40 -11.13 1.18
CA GLU A 174 19.92 -10.95 -0.20
C GLU A 174 18.41 -11.19 -0.28
N ALA A 175 17.93 -12.31 0.26
CA ALA A 175 16.49 -12.62 0.35
C ALA A 175 15.71 -11.55 1.15
N GLN A 176 16.29 -11.02 2.23
CA GLN A 176 15.70 -9.92 2.99
C GLN A 176 15.59 -8.64 2.15
N THR A 177 16.64 -8.26 1.42
CA THR A 177 16.63 -7.04 0.59
C THR A 177 15.65 -7.12 -0.58
N GLU A 178 15.52 -8.30 -1.20
CA GLU A 178 14.54 -8.54 -2.27
C GLU A 178 13.11 -8.39 -1.73
N PHE A 179 12.84 -8.95 -0.56
CA PHE A 179 11.52 -8.86 0.06
C PHE A 179 11.22 -7.44 0.59
N ASP A 180 12.21 -6.72 1.11
CA ASP A 180 12.07 -5.30 1.49
C ASP A 180 11.63 -4.44 0.30
N SER A 181 12.22 -4.66 -0.88
CA SER A 181 11.83 -3.99 -2.12
C SER A 181 10.35 -4.26 -2.46
N SER A 182 9.92 -5.51 -2.31
CA SER A 182 8.52 -5.92 -2.54
C SER A 182 7.55 -5.24 -1.56
N ILE A 183 7.92 -5.15 -0.26
CA ILE A 183 7.13 -4.45 0.76
C ILE A 183 7.02 -2.96 0.45
N LEU A 184 8.12 -2.31 0.05
CA LEU A 184 8.12 -0.90 -0.33
C LEU A 184 7.23 -0.63 -1.53
N SER A 185 7.31 -1.47 -2.56
CA SER A 185 6.43 -1.38 -3.73
C SER A 185 4.95 -1.50 -3.35
N PHE A 186 4.61 -2.42 -2.43
CA PHE A 186 3.23 -2.54 -1.94
C PHE A 186 2.79 -1.31 -1.14
N ASP A 187 3.65 -0.77 -0.29
CA ASP A 187 3.35 0.44 0.49
C ASP A 187 3.17 1.68 -0.41
N ASP A 188 3.95 1.79 -1.50
CA ASP A 188 3.82 2.85 -2.50
C ASP A 188 2.49 2.74 -3.28
N ASP A 189 2.11 1.53 -3.67
CA ASP A 189 0.81 1.22 -4.28
C ASP A 189 -0.36 1.63 -3.38
N LEU A 190 -0.30 1.26 -2.10
CA LEU A 190 -1.33 1.65 -1.11
C LEU A 190 -1.38 3.17 -0.89
N ARG A 191 -0.23 3.85 -0.95
CA ARG A 191 -0.15 5.31 -0.82
C ARG A 191 -0.74 6.01 -2.03
N ALA A 192 -0.43 5.53 -3.24
CA ALA A 192 -0.99 6.05 -4.49
C ALA A 192 -2.51 5.88 -4.53
N LEU A 193 -3.01 4.69 -4.18
CA LEU A 193 -4.44 4.42 -4.11
C LEU A 193 -5.14 5.31 -3.07
N LYS A 194 -4.54 5.49 -1.89
CA LYS A 194 -5.08 6.40 -0.87
C LYS A 194 -5.11 7.85 -1.34
N ALA A 195 -4.08 8.30 -2.07
CA ALA A 195 -4.03 9.64 -2.64
C ALA A 195 -5.14 9.84 -3.69
N ALA A 196 -5.35 8.87 -4.57
CA ALA A 196 -6.43 8.88 -5.57
C ALA A 196 -7.82 8.98 -4.93
N VAL A 197 -8.08 8.18 -3.89
CA VAL A 197 -9.36 8.21 -3.15
C VAL A 197 -9.57 9.56 -2.45
N LYS A 198 -8.50 10.20 -1.96
CA LYS A 198 -8.58 11.51 -1.31
C LYS A 198 -8.72 12.67 -2.31
N ALA A 199 -8.13 12.55 -3.49
CA ALA A 199 -8.20 13.55 -4.54
C ALA A 199 -9.62 13.69 -5.08
N SER A 200 -10.41 12.62 -5.08
CA SER A 200 -11.81 12.66 -5.49
C SER A 200 -12.65 13.43 -4.45
N PRO A 201 -13.16 14.63 -4.76
CA PRO A 201 -13.85 15.48 -3.80
C PRO A 201 -15.05 14.75 -3.20
N ASN A 202 -15.16 14.74 -1.87
CA ASN A 202 -16.39 14.34 -1.19
C ASN A 202 -17.37 15.51 -1.33
N PRO A 203 -18.56 15.33 -1.92
CA PRO A 203 -19.60 16.36 -1.89
C PRO A 203 -20.11 16.67 -0.46
N SER A 204 -19.63 15.95 0.56
CA SER A 204 -20.17 15.96 1.93
C SER A 204 -19.36 16.75 2.97
N THR A 205 -18.27 17.46 2.61
CA THR A 205 -17.37 18.05 3.64
C THR A 205 -17.56 19.54 3.93
N SER A 206 -18.58 20.17 3.36
CA SER A 206 -18.96 21.52 3.73
C SER A 206 -20.45 21.54 4.10
N GLN A 207 -20.69 21.54 5.41
CA GLN A 207 -21.94 21.91 6.09
C GLN A 207 -23.03 20.83 6.22
N SER A 208 -23.31 20.52 7.49
CA SER A 208 -24.58 20.02 8.07
C SER A 208 -25.12 18.66 7.63
N HIS A 209 -25.51 17.88 8.64
CA HIS A 209 -26.36 16.71 8.58
C HIS A 209 -27.56 16.87 7.62
N ASN A 210 -27.41 16.44 6.37
CA ASN A 210 -28.53 15.99 5.53
C ASN A 210 -27.97 15.12 4.40
N GLU A 211 -27.82 13.82 4.67
CA GLU A 211 -27.19 12.83 3.78
C GLU A 211 -27.94 12.57 2.45
N PHE A 212 -28.98 13.36 2.11
CA PHE A 212 -29.82 13.09 0.94
C PHE A 212 -30.32 14.32 0.16
N SER A 213 -29.97 15.55 0.53
CA SER A 213 -30.53 16.72 -0.17
C SER A 213 -29.58 17.22 -1.24
N SER A 214 -29.56 16.58 -2.41
CA SER A 214 -29.12 17.31 -3.61
C SER A 214 -30.04 18.53 -3.78
N PRO A 215 -29.54 19.68 -4.24
CA PRO A 215 -30.39 20.85 -4.50
C PRO A 215 -31.30 20.62 -5.74
N THR A 216 -31.01 19.59 -6.54
CA THR A 216 -31.67 19.30 -7.82
C THR A 216 -33.18 19.04 -7.70
N PRO A 217 -33.71 18.23 -6.76
CA PRO A 217 -35.15 18.02 -6.61
C PRO A 217 -35.90 19.30 -6.23
N THR A 218 -35.33 20.13 -5.34
CA THR A 218 -35.93 21.40 -4.94
C THR A 218 -35.94 22.42 -6.08
N LEU A 219 -34.85 22.47 -6.87
CA LEU A 219 -34.75 23.33 -8.04
C LEU A 219 -35.71 22.86 -9.15
N LEU A 220 -35.80 21.55 -9.39
CA LEU A 220 -36.72 20.98 -10.37
C LEU A 220 -38.18 21.30 -10.02
N HIS A 221 -38.58 21.14 -8.76
CA HIS A 221 -39.94 21.48 -8.34
C HIS A 221 -40.26 22.96 -8.60
N THR A 222 -39.30 23.84 -8.38
CA THR A 222 -39.45 25.28 -8.69
C THR A 222 -39.56 25.51 -10.20
N LEU A 223 -38.76 24.82 -11.02
CA LEU A 223 -38.84 24.89 -12.49
C LEU A 223 -40.20 24.40 -13.01
N GLU A 224 -40.75 23.32 -12.44
CA GLU A 224 -42.07 22.79 -12.81
C GLU A 224 -43.19 23.77 -12.46
N LEU A 225 -43.11 24.42 -11.30
CA LEU A 225 -44.05 25.46 -10.89
C LEU A 225 -43.97 26.67 -11.81
N ASN A 226 -42.76 27.19 -12.08
CA ASN A 226 -42.58 28.32 -13.01
C ASN A 226 -43.11 27.99 -14.42
N ALA A 227 -42.87 26.78 -14.93
CA ALA A 227 -43.40 26.37 -16.23
C ALA A 227 -44.94 26.28 -16.23
N GLN A 228 -45.56 25.86 -15.12
CA GLN A 228 -47.01 25.82 -14.98
C GLN A 228 -47.61 27.24 -14.95
N GLU A 229 -47.01 28.17 -14.20
CA GLU A 229 -47.42 29.58 -14.18
C GLU A 229 -47.27 30.22 -15.57
N MET A 230 -46.14 29.98 -16.26
CA MET A 230 -45.92 30.45 -17.63
C MET A 230 -46.93 29.91 -18.64
N ALA A 231 -47.37 28.65 -18.49
CA ALA A 231 -48.42 28.08 -19.32
C ALA A 231 -49.77 28.78 -19.07
N GLY A 232 -50.10 29.09 -17.80
CA GLY A 232 -51.31 29.84 -17.46
C GLY A 232 -51.32 31.27 -18.03
N LEU A 233 -50.17 31.95 -17.99
CA LEU A 233 -50.02 33.28 -18.60
C LEU A 233 -50.16 33.24 -20.13
N LEU A 234 -49.62 32.20 -20.79
CA LEU A 234 -49.80 32.00 -22.24
C LEU A 234 -51.27 31.70 -22.59
N ASP A 235 -51.96 30.87 -21.80
CA ASP A 235 -53.38 30.59 -22.00
C ASP A 235 -54.20 31.89 -21.89
N SER A 236 -53.87 32.77 -20.94
CA SER A 236 -54.50 34.10 -20.82
C SER A 236 -54.24 34.99 -22.05
N LEU A 237 -53.02 34.97 -22.61
CA LEU A 237 -52.71 35.72 -23.84
C LEU A 237 -53.42 35.15 -25.07
N VAL A 238 -53.57 33.83 -25.16
CA VAL A 238 -54.33 33.15 -26.23
C VAL A 238 -55.81 33.51 -26.13
N LEU A 239 -56.40 33.44 -24.92
CA LEU A 239 -57.80 33.85 -24.68
C LEU A 239 -58.02 35.32 -25.05
N HIS A 240 -57.09 36.22 -24.70
CA HIS A 240 -57.17 37.62 -25.10
C HIS A 240 -57.08 37.81 -26.62
N PHE A 241 -56.21 37.06 -27.29
CA PHE A 241 -56.13 37.06 -28.76
C PHE A 241 -57.42 36.56 -29.40
N ASP A 242 -57.99 35.47 -28.91
CA ASP A 242 -59.26 34.92 -29.40
C ASP A 242 -60.42 35.91 -29.16
N LEU A 243 -60.43 36.58 -28.00
CA LEU A 243 -61.39 37.65 -27.70
C LEU A 243 -61.22 38.85 -28.65
N CYS A 244 -59.99 39.24 -28.98
CA CYS A 244 -59.71 40.28 -29.97
C CYS A 244 -60.20 39.87 -31.37
N VAL A 245 -60.00 38.61 -31.77
CA VAL A 245 -60.49 38.07 -33.05
C VAL A 245 -62.01 38.08 -33.08
N ASN A 246 -62.65 37.67 -31.97
CA ASN A 246 -64.10 37.64 -31.84
C ASN A 246 -64.70 39.06 -31.92
N ALA A 247 -64.16 40.02 -31.19
CA ALA A 247 -64.60 41.41 -31.24
C ALA A 247 -64.43 42.05 -32.63
N VAL A 248 -63.37 41.71 -33.36
CA VAL A 248 -63.17 42.16 -34.75
C VAL A 248 -64.16 41.50 -35.71
N ARG A 249 -64.53 40.24 -35.48
CA ARG A 249 -65.52 39.50 -36.27
C ARG A 249 -66.92 40.10 -36.16
N HIS A 250 -67.31 40.55 -34.98
CA HIS A 250 -68.63 41.16 -34.71
C HIS A 250 -68.68 42.69 -34.92
N THR A 251 -67.60 43.30 -35.41
CA THR A 251 -67.57 44.74 -35.73
C THR A 251 -67.58 44.96 -37.24
N GLU A 252 -68.57 45.71 -37.72
CA GLU A 252 -68.72 46.06 -39.15
C GLU A 252 -67.43 46.72 -39.69
N GLY A 253 -66.85 46.16 -40.76
CA GLY A 253 -65.61 46.67 -41.36
C GLY A 253 -64.30 46.25 -40.65
N GLY A 254 -64.37 45.48 -39.55
CA GLY A 254 -63.22 44.99 -38.77
C GLY A 254 -62.12 44.34 -39.60
N TYR A 255 -62.47 43.34 -40.40
CA TYR A 255 -61.51 42.63 -41.26
C TYR A 255 -60.85 43.52 -42.33
N ALA A 256 -61.57 44.51 -42.85
CA ALA A 256 -61.00 45.47 -43.81
C ALA A 256 -60.00 46.41 -43.13
N ALA A 257 -60.29 46.83 -41.89
CA ALA A 257 -59.40 47.65 -41.08
C ALA A 257 -58.14 46.91 -40.64
N VAL A 258 -58.25 45.63 -40.24
CA VAL A 258 -57.09 44.77 -39.93
C VAL A 258 -56.16 44.61 -41.13
N ARG A 259 -56.70 44.36 -42.34
CA ARG A 259 -55.88 44.27 -43.57
C ARG A 259 -55.14 45.57 -43.84
N LYS A 260 -55.83 46.71 -43.73
CA LYS A 260 -55.23 48.03 -43.94
C LYS A 260 -54.12 48.31 -42.93
N ALA A 261 -54.32 47.98 -41.65
CA ALA A 261 -53.33 48.20 -40.59
C ALA A 261 -52.13 47.26 -40.69
N ALA A 262 -52.34 45.98 -41.04
CA ALA A 262 -51.25 45.02 -41.23
C ALA A 262 -50.38 45.36 -42.46
N SER A 263 -50.96 45.94 -43.52
CA SER A 263 -50.22 46.38 -44.71
C SER A 263 -49.55 47.76 -44.56
N SER A 264 -49.81 48.50 -43.48
CA SER A 264 -49.29 49.88 -43.25
C SER A 264 -48.33 49.98 -42.06
N GLN A 265 -47.72 48.87 -41.64
CA GLN A 265 -46.74 48.88 -40.55
C GLN A 265 -45.50 49.75 -40.86
N PRO A 266 -44.93 50.45 -39.85
CA PRO A 266 -43.73 51.27 -40.01
C PRO A 266 -42.49 50.42 -40.37
N PRO A 267 -41.51 50.99 -41.11
CA PRO A 267 -40.31 50.26 -41.52
C PRO A 267 -39.46 49.86 -40.30
N GLY A 268 -39.42 48.56 -39.98
CA GLY A 268 -38.65 47.99 -38.87
C GLY A 268 -39.45 47.10 -37.90
N ALA A 269 -40.77 47.03 -38.00
CA ALA A 269 -41.59 46.09 -37.24
C ALA A 269 -41.73 44.74 -37.96
N GLU A 270 -41.71 43.61 -37.23
CA GLU A 270 -41.95 42.27 -37.79
C GLU A 270 -43.29 42.22 -38.53
N ALA A 271 -43.28 41.69 -39.75
CA ALA A 271 -44.46 41.58 -40.59
C ALA A 271 -45.48 40.59 -39.98
N VAL A 272 -46.60 41.12 -39.47
CA VAL A 272 -47.63 40.32 -38.80
C VAL A 272 -48.59 39.72 -39.85
N SER A 273 -48.40 38.45 -40.24
CA SER A 273 -49.18 37.79 -41.31
C SER A 273 -50.64 37.48 -40.93
N VAL A 274 -51.64 38.20 -41.45
CA VAL A 274 -53.07 38.11 -41.08
C VAL A 274 -53.77 36.79 -41.51
N SER A 275 -53.05 35.84 -42.10
CA SER A 275 -53.62 34.63 -42.74
C SER A 275 -54.48 33.74 -41.82
N GLY A 276 -54.25 33.72 -40.50
CA GLY A 276 -55.03 32.92 -39.55
C GLY A 276 -56.26 33.61 -38.96
N VAL A 277 -56.44 34.90 -39.22
CA VAL A 277 -57.61 35.68 -38.72
C VAL A 277 -58.81 35.55 -39.69
N MET A 278 -58.59 35.01 -40.90
CA MET A 278 -59.57 34.94 -41.98
C MET A 278 -59.76 33.49 -42.45
N ASN A 279 -60.48 32.67 -41.68
CA ASN A 279 -61.01 31.42 -42.22
C ASN A 279 -62.25 31.75 -43.06
N THR A 280 -62.05 32.02 -44.35
CA THR A 280 -63.12 32.30 -45.33
C THR A 280 -64.00 31.09 -45.66
N GLU A 281 -63.78 29.95 -45.00
CA GLU A 281 -64.47 28.68 -45.27
C GLU A 281 -65.67 28.45 -44.33
N ASN A 282 -65.78 29.21 -43.23
CA ASN A 282 -66.85 29.10 -42.22
C ASN A 282 -67.85 30.28 -42.25
N ASP A 283 -67.85 31.09 -43.30
CA ASP A 283 -68.66 32.32 -43.45
C ASP A 283 -70.18 32.08 -43.61
N ALA A 284 -70.66 30.85 -43.36
CA ALA A 284 -72.04 30.43 -43.61
C ALA A 284 -72.72 29.74 -42.41
N MET A 285 -72.20 29.88 -41.18
CA MET A 285 -72.98 29.59 -39.97
C MET A 285 -73.44 30.90 -39.35
N VAL A 286 -74.75 31.10 -39.38
CA VAL A 286 -75.48 32.18 -38.70
C VAL A 286 -75.23 32.07 -37.20
N GLU A 287 -74.30 32.87 -36.68
CA GLU A 287 -74.17 33.13 -35.24
C GLU A 287 -75.13 34.27 -34.87
N GLU A 288 -75.78 34.14 -33.71
CA GLU A 288 -76.70 35.15 -33.19
C GLU A 288 -75.95 36.49 -33.04
N PRO A 289 -76.56 37.62 -33.44
CA PRO A 289 -75.96 38.93 -33.22
C PRO A 289 -75.83 39.14 -31.70
N ILE A 290 -74.58 39.27 -31.23
CA ILE A 290 -74.25 39.61 -29.84
C ILE A 290 -75.04 40.87 -29.45
N SER A 291 -75.65 40.87 -28.26
CA SER A 291 -76.38 42.05 -27.78
C SER A 291 -75.45 43.25 -27.69
N ASP A 292 -75.97 44.46 -27.89
CA ASP A 292 -75.19 45.70 -27.71
C ASP A 292 -74.60 45.83 -26.30
N GLU A 293 -75.26 45.22 -25.30
CA GLU A 293 -74.79 45.13 -23.91
C GLU A 293 -73.61 44.16 -23.77
N GLU A 294 -73.72 42.96 -24.32
CA GLU A 294 -72.63 41.96 -24.33
C GLU A 294 -71.40 42.46 -25.12
N ARG A 295 -71.63 43.25 -26.17
CA ARG A 295 -70.57 43.91 -26.95
C ARG A 295 -69.86 45.01 -26.15
N ALA A 296 -70.59 45.80 -25.37
CA ALA A 296 -70.00 46.82 -24.51
C ALA A 296 -69.16 46.20 -23.39
N GLU A 297 -69.65 45.11 -22.79
CA GLU A 297 -68.90 44.33 -21.79
C GLU A 297 -67.62 43.72 -22.38
N MET A 298 -67.69 43.15 -23.60
CA MET A 298 -66.53 42.60 -24.30
C MET A 298 -65.45 43.65 -24.59
N LEU A 299 -65.85 44.85 -25.02
CA LEU A 299 -64.91 45.94 -25.30
C LEU A 299 -64.26 46.49 -24.02
N ASP A 300 -64.99 46.56 -22.90
CA ASP A 300 -64.46 46.94 -21.59
C ASP A 300 -63.43 45.93 -21.05
N VAL A 301 -63.68 44.62 -21.23
CA VAL A 301 -62.71 43.57 -20.90
C VAL A 301 -61.46 43.68 -21.79
N LEU A 302 -61.63 43.89 -23.09
CA LEU A 302 -60.52 44.05 -24.03
C LEU A 302 -59.62 45.24 -23.72
N GLU A 303 -60.20 46.37 -23.34
CA GLU A 303 -59.44 47.56 -22.98
C GLU A 303 -58.60 47.34 -21.71
N LYS A 304 -59.16 46.63 -20.72
CA LYS A 304 -58.44 46.26 -19.48
C LYS A 304 -57.32 45.26 -19.74
N ASP A 305 -57.61 44.18 -20.47
CA ASP A 305 -56.62 43.15 -20.79
C ASP A 305 -55.49 43.74 -21.63
N ALA A 306 -55.80 44.57 -22.64
CA ALA A 306 -54.80 45.17 -23.49
C ALA A 306 -53.82 46.09 -22.75
N ALA A 307 -54.23 46.67 -21.62
CA ALA A 307 -53.33 47.43 -20.74
C ALA A 307 -52.36 46.54 -19.95
N GLN A 308 -52.69 45.26 -19.75
CA GLN A 308 -51.92 44.29 -18.97
C GLN A 308 -51.04 43.37 -19.84
N VAL A 309 -51.30 43.25 -21.15
CA VAL A 309 -50.56 42.36 -22.07
C VAL A 309 -49.04 42.54 -21.98
N ASP A 310 -48.55 43.78 -21.95
CA ASP A 310 -47.10 44.05 -21.89
C ASP A 310 -46.49 43.61 -20.54
N GLU A 311 -47.23 43.75 -19.44
CA GLU A 311 -46.81 43.30 -18.10
C GLU A 311 -46.74 41.78 -18.04
N VAL A 312 -47.75 41.07 -18.55
CA VAL A 312 -47.76 39.60 -18.65
C VAL A 312 -46.60 39.08 -19.52
N VAL A 313 -46.28 39.76 -20.63
CA VAL A 313 -45.13 39.40 -21.48
C VAL A 313 -43.80 39.63 -20.75
N MET A 314 -43.69 40.66 -19.92
CA MET A 314 -42.52 40.88 -19.07
C MET A 314 -42.39 39.80 -17.99
N GLU A 315 -43.48 39.45 -17.32
CA GLU A 315 -43.53 38.39 -16.31
C GLU A 315 -43.10 37.04 -16.89
N LEU A 316 -43.57 36.68 -18.09
CA LEU A 316 -43.12 35.49 -18.83
C LEU A 316 -41.59 35.48 -19.07
N ARG A 317 -41.00 36.64 -19.36
CA ARG A 317 -39.54 36.76 -19.56
C ARG A 317 -38.78 36.65 -18.24
N ASP A 318 -39.33 37.20 -17.16
CA ASP A 318 -38.73 37.11 -15.82
C ASP A 318 -38.74 35.67 -15.30
N TYR A 319 -39.86 34.96 -15.48
CA TYR A 319 -39.93 33.53 -15.19
C TYR A 319 -38.92 32.72 -16.02
N LEU A 320 -38.81 32.99 -17.32
CA LEU A 320 -37.83 32.29 -18.16
C LEU A 320 -36.40 32.53 -17.67
N ASN A 321 -36.03 33.78 -17.37
CA ASN A 321 -34.70 34.12 -16.87
C ASN A 321 -34.40 33.43 -15.53
N ASP A 322 -35.38 33.37 -14.62
CA ASP A 322 -35.26 32.63 -13.36
C ASP A 322 -35.07 31.13 -13.59
N MET A 323 -35.80 30.56 -14.55
CA MET A 323 -35.66 29.16 -14.94
C MET A 323 -34.29 28.85 -15.56
N GLU A 324 -33.74 29.74 -16.38
CA GLU A 324 -32.40 29.58 -16.97
C GLU A 324 -31.30 29.58 -15.90
N ILE A 325 -31.37 30.48 -14.91
CA ILE A 325 -30.42 30.52 -13.79
C ILE A 325 -30.46 29.21 -12.99
N LYS A 326 -31.65 28.71 -12.68
CA LYS A 326 -31.83 27.46 -11.92
C LYS A 326 -31.40 26.24 -12.73
N HIS A 327 -31.66 26.24 -14.04
CA HIS A 327 -31.23 25.18 -14.95
C HIS A 327 -29.70 25.09 -15.02
N GLU A 328 -29.02 26.23 -15.14
CA GLU A 328 -27.55 26.26 -15.12
C GLU A 328 -26.98 25.69 -13.82
N ALA A 329 -27.56 26.04 -12.67
CA ALA A 329 -27.15 25.48 -11.38
C ALA A 329 -27.34 23.95 -11.30
N ILE A 330 -28.39 23.40 -11.93
CA ILE A 330 -28.60 21.95 -12.03
C ILE A 330 -27.52 21.31 -12.93
N LEU A 331 -27.22 21.92 -14.08
CA LEU A 331 -26.20 21.43 -15.00
C LEU A 331 -24.79 21.46 -14.40
N GLU A 332 -24.45 22.53 -13.69
CA GLU A 332 -23.18 22.65 -12.95
C GLU A 332 -23.06 21.53 -11.91
N HIS A 333 -24.13 21.27 -11.15
CA HIS A 333 -24.14 20.18 -10.15
C HIS A 333 -23.93 18.80 -10.79
N VAL A 334 -24.62 18.51 -11.91
CA VAL A 334 -24.45 17.25 -12.65
C VAL A 334 -23.04 17.14 -13.21
N SER A 335 -22.47 18.23 -13.72
CA SER A 335 -21.08 18.24 -14.22
C SER A 335 -20.07 17.89 -13.12
N ALA A 336 -20.24 18.44 -11.91
CA ALA A 336 -19.40 18.12 -10.76
C ALA A 336 -19.54 16.65 -10.32
N LEU A 337 -20.75 16.10 -10.36
CA LEU A 337 -20.99 14.69 -10.09
C LEU A 337 -20.34 13.78 -11.14
N LYS A 338 -20.34 14.17 -12.43
CA LYS A 338 -19.64 13.44 -13.50
C LYS A 338 -18.14 13.39 -13.24
N THR A 339 -17.50 14.55 -13.00
CA THR A 339 -16.07 14.60 -12.65
C THR A 339 -15.76 13.75 -11.43
N THR A 340 -16.60 13.81 -10.39
CA THR A 340 -16.42 12.98 -9.19
C THR A 340 -16.54 11.48 -9.49
N ASN A 341 -17.46 11.09 -10.37
CA ASN A 341 -17.63 9.70 -10.81
C ASN A 341 -16.42 9.22 -11.63
N ASP A 342 -15.92 10.05 -12.54
CA ASP A 342 -14.74 9.76 -13.35
C ASP A 342 -13.49 9.58 -12.46
N ASP A 343 -13.26 10.48 -11.51
CA ASP A 343 -12.17 10.38 -10.53
C ASP A 343 -12.29 9.12 -9.67
N THR A 344 -13.51 8.78 -9.24
CA THR A 344 -13.77 7.56 -8.45
C THR A 344 -13.52 6.31 -9.28
N THR A 345 -13.86 6.34 -10.57
CA THR A 345 -13.61 5.24 -11.53
C THR A 345 -12.11 5.08 -11.78
N ALA A 346 -11.36 6.17 -11.91
CA ALA A 346 -9.90 6.13 -11.99
C ALA A 346 -9.27 5.53 -10.72
N ALA A 347 -9.77 5.87 -9.54
CA ALA A 347 -9.38 5.25 -8.28
C ALA A 347 -9.72 3.74 -8.22
N TYR A 348 -10.85 3.34 -8.79
CA TYR A 348 -11.21 1.92 -8.92
C TYR A 348 -10.23 1.16 -9.83
N HIS A 349 -9.85 1.72 -10.98
CA HIS A 349 -8.84 1.08 -11.85
C HIS A 349 -7.46 0.98 -11.20
N MET A 350 -7.07 1.97 -10.38
CA MET A 350 -5.87 1.85 -9.55
C MET A 350 -5.99 0.70 -8.55
N LEU A 351 -7.15 0.53 -7.90
CA LEU A 351 -7.40 -0.61 -7.03
C LEU A 351 -7.30 -1.95 -7.78
N GLU A 352 -7.85 -2.05 -8.99
CA GLU A 352 -7.71 -3.26 -9.82
C GLU A 352 -6.25 -3.56 -10.15
N ALA A 353 -5.47 -2.52 -10.49
CA ALA A 353 -4.05 -2.68 -10.78
C ALA A 353 -3.26 -3.16 -9.55
N VAL A 354 -3.55 -2.63 -8.36
CA VAL A 354 -2.97 -3.13 -7.08
C VAL A 354 -3.44 -4.56 -6.80
N GLY A 355 -4.72 -4.87 -7.06
CA GLY A 355 -5.28 -6.21 -6.93
C GLY A 355 -4.58 -7.23 -7.82
N ALA A 356 -4.25 -6.87 -9.06
CA ALA A 356 -3.50 -7.73 -9.98
C ALA A 356 -2.07 -8.03 -9.48
N ARG A 357 -1.43 -7.07 -8.79
CA ARG A 357 -0.09 -7.24 -8.17
C ARG A 357 -0.13 -7.88 -6.79
N LEU A 358 -1.29 -8.01 -6.16
CA LEU A 358 -1.42 -8.55 -4.81
C LEU A 358 -0.82 -9.95 -4.70
N THR A 359 -1.07 -10.81 -5.70
CA THR A 359 -0.54 -12.17 -5.73
C THR A 359 0.98 -12.19 -5.75
N SER A 360 1.64 -11.27 -6.48
CA SER A 360 3.11 -11.22 -6.48
C SER A 360 3.68 -10.79 -5.13
N TYR A 361 3.02 -9.89 -4.40
CA TYR A 361 3.45 -9.52 -3.04
C TYR A 361 3.30 -10.69 -2.05
N ILE A 362 2.23 -11.47 -2.19
CA ILE A 362 2.01 -12.66 -1.36
C ILE A 362 3.03 -13.75 -1.70
N ILE A 363 3.30 -13.99 -2.99
CA ILE A 363 4.31 -14.96 -3.44
C ILE A 363 5.69 -14.55 -2.90
N ALA A 364 6.08 -13.27 -3.03
CA ALA A 364 7.35 -12.79 -2.48
C ALA A 364 7.49 -13.05 -0.97
N SER A 365 6.40 -12.92 -0.20
CA SER A 365 6.38 -13.26 1.22
C SER A 365 6.55 -14.77 1.48
N GLN A 366 5.94 -15.61 0.65
CA GLN A 366 6.09 -17.06 0.74
C GLN A 366 7.51 -17.51 0.36
N ASP A 367 8.06 -16.94 -0.71
CA ASP A 367 9.40 -17.21 -1.21
C ASP A 367 10.46 -16.80 -0.17
N PHE A 368 10.32 -15.61 0.42
CA PHE A 368 11.17 -15.18 1.53
C PHE A 368 11.15 -16.19 2.68
N ARG A 369 9.95 -16.63 3.09
CA ARG A 369 9.81 -17.59 4.18
C ARG A 369 10.43 -18.95 3.83
N MET A 370 10.22 -19.45 2.61
CA MET A 370 10.80 -20.73 2.18
C MET A 370 12.32 -20.67 2.14
N ARG A 371 12.89 -19.64 1.51
CA ARG A 371 14.34 -19.41 1.51
C ARG A 371 14.90 -19.26 2.92
N TRP A 372 14.18 -18.55 3.80
CA TRP A 372 14.60 -18.40 5.19
C TRP A 372 14.68 -19.75 5.92
N GLU A 373 13.67 -20.61 5.77
CA GLU A 373 13.70 -21.93 6.39
C GLU A 373 14.81 -22.83 5.83
N GLU A 374 15.07 -22.77 4.52
CA GLU A 374 16.19 -23.50 3.90
C GLU A 374 17.54 -23.05 4.45
N ILE A 375 17.78 -21.73 4.47
CA ILE A 375 19.02 -21.16 5.00
C ILE A 375 19.19 -21.50 6.48
N LYS A 376 18.09 -21.44 7.25
CA LYS A 376 18.08 -21.81 8.67
C LYS A 376 18.50 -23.26 8.88
N LEU A 377 17.99 -24.20 8.08
CA LEU A 377 18.39 -25.60 8.14
C LEU A 377 19.88 -25.75 7.81
N ASN A 378 20.37 -25.08 6.77
CA ASN A 378 21.79 -25.10 6.42
C ASN A 378 22.67 -24.56 7.57
N ILE A 379 22.28 -23.45 8.21
CA ILE A 379 23.00 -22.90 9.36
C ILE A 379 22.96 -23.88 10.55
N GLN A 380 21.85 -24.59 10.77
CA GLN A 380 21.75 -25.59 11.83
C GLN A 380 22.72 -26.77 11.59
N ASP A 381 22.83 -27.24 10.36
CA ASP A 381 23.78 -28.30 9.98
C ASP A 381 25.23 -27.83 10.15
N GLN A 382 25.54 -26.58 9.76
CA GLN A 382 26.84 -25.97 9.98
C GLN A 382 27.16 -25.81 11.47
N LEU A 383 26.17 -25.45 12.28
CA LEU A 383 26.32 -25.30 13.73
C LEU A 383 26.59 -26.65 14.41
N ALA A 384 25.95 -27.72 13.96
CA ALA A 384 26.25 -29.08 14.41
C ALA A 384 27.69 -29.47 14.07
N GLN A 385 28.15 -29.19 12.84
CA GLN A 385 29.53 -29.46 12.43
C GLN A 385 30.56 -28.65 13.23
N LEU A 386 30.29 -27.37 13.54
CA LEU A 386 31.15 -26.57 14.42
C LEU A 386 31.26 -27.17 15.83
N GLU A 387 30.16 -27.69 16.36
CA GLU A 387 30.16 -28.36 17.66
C GLU A 387 30.96 -29.67 17.63
N ASP A 388 30.80 -30.48 16.57
CA ASP A 388 31.56 -31.72 16.39
C ASP A 388 33.08 -31.45 16.28
N MET A 389 33.47 -30.41 15.54
CA MET A 389 34.87 -29.99 15.45
C MET A 389 35.41 -29.51 16.80
N ARG A 390 34.61 -28.76 17.57
CA ARG A 390 34.99 -28.35 18.92
C ARG A 390 35.25 -29.55 19.82
N LEU A 391 34.33 -30.52 19.81
CA LEU A 391 34.45 -31.76 20.59
C LEU A 391 35.67 -32.57 20.16
N PHE A 392 35.94 -32.67 18.86
CA PHE A 392 37.14 -33.30 18.35
C PHE A 392 38.42 -32.63 18.88
N TYR A 393 38.50 -31.30 18.86
CA TYR A 393 39.66 -30.56 19.35
C TYR A 393 39.83 -30.64 20.87
N GLU A 394 38.73 -30.63 21.64
CA GLU A 394 38.76 -30.88 23.08
C GLU A 394 39.28 -32.30 23.39
N ASN A 395 38.80 -33.29 22.64
CA ASN A 395 39.24 -34.68 22.78
C ASN A 395 40.70 -34.85 22.36
N TYR A 396 41.15 -34.16 21.31
CA TYR A 396 42.56 -34.14 20.90
C TYR A 396 43.45 -33.57 22.00
N PHE A 397 43.09 -32.41 22.57
CA PHE A 397 43.79 -31.82 23.70
C PHE A 397 43.84 -32.78 24.92
N SER A 398 42.72 -33.43 25.22
CA SER A 398 42.63 -34.40 26.32
C SER A 398 43.53 -35.64 26.10
N SER A 399 43.64 -36.08 24.86
CA SER A 399 44.46 -37.23 24.45
C SER A 399 45.95 -36.89 24.51
N TYR A 400 46.32 -35.63 24.25
CA TYR A 400 47.69 -35.16 24.43
C TYR A 400 48.15 -35.22 25.89
N ASP A 401 47.31 -34.78 26.83
CA ASP A 401 47.59 -34.96 28.27
C ASP A 401 47.77 -36.44 28.63
N SER A 402 46.93 -37.32 28.06
CA SER A 402 47.03 -38.77 28.28
C SER A 402 48.33 -39.36 27.70
N LEU A 403 48.79 -38.86 26.56
CA LEU A 403 50.07 -39.24 25.94
C LEU A 403 51.25 -38.87 26.85
N LEU A 404 51.27 -37.66 27.43
CA LEU A 404 52.30 -37.23 28.37
C LEU A 404 52.40 -38.18 29.58
N LEU A 405 51.26 -38.54 30.15
CA LEU A 405 51.19 -39.48 31.27
C LEU A 405 51.65 -40.89 30.89
N GLU A 406 51.30 -41.36 29.70
CA GLU A 406 51.69 -42.69 29.22
C GLU A 406 53.20 -42.77 28.94
N VAL A 407 53.80 -41.72 28.36
CA VAL A 407 55.26 -41.65 28.14
C VAL A 407 55.98 -41.67 29.49
N HIS A 408 55.54 -40.88 30.47
CA HIS A 408 56.10 -40.92 31.82
C HIS A 408 55.96 -42.31 32.47
N ARG A 409 54.79 -42.96 32.32
CA ARG A 409 54.57 -44.31 32.84
C ARG A 409 55.55 -45.32 32.21
N ARG A 410 55.78 -45.24 30.91
CA ARG A 410 56.75 -46.10 30.19
C ARG A 410 58.16 -45.84 30.68
N LYS A 411 58.54 -44.59 30.91
CA LYS A 411 59.84 -44.20 31.45
C LYS A 411 60.09 -44.78 32.84
N VAL A 412 59.11 -44.64 33.74
CA VAL A 412 59.16 -45.25 35.09
C VAL A 412 59.27 -46.77 35.02
N CYS A 413 58.59 -47.42 34.07
CA CYS A 413 58.70 -48.86 33.86
C CYS A 413 60.11 -49.26 33.39
N GLU A 414 60.65 -48.55 32.39
CA GLU A 414 62.01 -48.76 31.88
C GLU A 414 63.06 -48.60 32.99
N ASP A 415 62.94 -47.56 33.81
CA ASP A 415 63.86 -47.30 34.92
C ASP A 415 63.74 -48.37 36.02
N LYS A 416 62.54 -48.90 36.27
CA LYS A 416 62.33 -50.06 37.16
C LYS A 416 63.03 -51.31 36.62
N VAL A 417 62.88 -51.62 35.33
CA VAL A 417 63.56 -52.76 34.69
C VAL A 417 65.07 -52.59 34.76
N LYS A 418 65.59 -51.41 34.43
CA LYS A 418 67.02 -51.07 34.56
C LYS A 418 67.52 -51.22 35.99
N ALA A 419 66.74 -50.80 36.98
CA ALA A 419 67.09 -50.94 38.40
C ALA A 419 67.11 -52.40 38.86
N ILE A 420 66.14 -53.22 38.45
CA ILE A 420 66.13 -54.66 38.71
C ILE A 420 67.35 -55.31 38.06
N MET A 421 67.64 -54.95 36.80
CA MET A 421 68.75 -55.54 36.07
C MET A 421 70.11 -55.20 36.67
N ARG A 422 70.29 -53.95 37.10
CA ARG A 422 71.47 -53.53 37.85
C ARG A 422 71.63 -54.32 39.15
N LYS A 423 70.56 -54.47 39.94
CA LYS A 423 70.59 -55.27 41.18
C LYS A 423 70.91 -56.75 40.90
N ALA A 424 70.36 -57.31 39.83
CA ALA A 424 70.64 -58.68 39.42
C ALA A 424 72.12 -58.84 38.99
N MET A 425 72.66 -57.91 38.20
CA MET A 425 74.08 -57.91 37.84
C MET A 425 74.99 -57.75 39.06
N GLU A 426 74.65 -56.88 40.01
CA GLU A 426 75.37 -56.75 41.28
C GLU A 426 75.34 -58.06 42.11
N GLN A 427 74.22 -58.79 42.10
CA GLN A 427 74.12 -60.09 42.77
C GLN A 427 74.93 -61.18 42.05
N VAL A 428 74.90 -61.21 40.71
CA VAL A 428 75.71 -62.14 39.90
C VAL A 428 77.20 -61.88 40.12
N GLU A 429 77.64 -60.62 40.16
CA GLU A 429 79.03 -60.27 40.43
C GLU A 429 79.45 -60.70 41.85
N LYS A 430 78.60 -60.54 42.86
CA LYS A 430 78.89 -61.05 44.22
C LYS A 430 79.06 -62.57 44.28
N VAL A 431 78.24 -63.31 43.55
CA VAL A 431 78.38 -64.79 43.45
C VAL A 431 79.67 -65.15 42.72
N TYR A 432 80.00 -64.42 41.66
CA TYR A 432 81.24 -64.59 40.92
C TYR A 432 82.48 -64.33 41.80
N GLU A 433 82.50 -63.23 42.56
CA GLU A 433 83.59 -62.91 43.49
C GLU A 433 83.72 -63.97 44.60
N ALA A 434 82.60 -64.48 45.12
CA ALA A 434 82.61 -65.55 46.11
C ALA A 434 83.15 -66.87 45.54
N ASP A 435 82.70 -67.30 44.35
CA ASP A 435 83.22 -68.50 43.66
C ASP A 435 84.72 -68.37 43.36
N MET A 436 85.16 -67.22 42.85
CA MET A 436 86.58 -66.96 42.60
C MET A 436 87.40 -67.04 43.89
N LYS A 437 86.90 -66.50 45.00
CA LYS A 437 87.57 -66.58 46.30
C LYS A 437 87.68 -68.02 46.81
N GLU A 438 86.63 -68.83 46.68
CA GLU A 438 86.65 -70.25 47.05
C GLU A 438 87.58 -71.05 46.15
N ARG A 439 87.60 -70.80 44.84
CA ARG A 439 88.55 -71.43 43.89
C ARG A 439 89.99 -71.06 44.20
N ASP A 440 90.26 -69.80 44.53
CA ASP A 440 91.60 -69.36 44.93
C ASP A 440 92.02 -69.96 46.28
N GLY A 441 91.09 -70.07 47.25
CA GLY A 441 91.32 -70.79 48.50
C GLY A 441 91.63 -72.27 48.28
N PHE A 442 90.83 -72.96 47.46
CA PHE A 442 91.06 -74.35 47.07
C PHE A 442 92.42 -74.54 46.38
N ARG A 443 92.79 -73.63 45.46
CA ARG A 443 94.10 -73.63 44.79
C ARG A 443 95.23 -73.43 45.78
N PHE A 444 95.07 -72.55 46.77
CA PHE A 444 96.08 -72.32 47.81
C PHE A 444 96.25 -73.56 48.71
N ASP A 445 95.15 -74.17 49.15
CA ASP A 445 95.21 -75.27 50.12
C ASP A 445 95.60 -76.62 49.49
N THR A 446 95.16 -76.89 48.25
CA THR A 446 95.27 -78.23 47.62
C THR A 446 96.07 -78.23 46.32
N GLY A 447 96.35 -77.05 45.74
CA GLY A 447 96.91 -76.94 44.38
C GLY A 447 98.30 -77.54 44.20
N GLU A 448 99.17 -77.49 45.22
CA GLU A 448 100.51 -78.09 45.16
C GLU A 448 100.50 -79.63 45.10
N TYR A 449 99.38 -80.24 45.50
CA TYR A 449 99.21 -81.69 45.57
C TYR A 449 98.37 -82.25 44.40
N LEU A 450 97.88 -81.39 43.51
CA LEU A 450 97.02 -81.75 42.38
C LEU A 450 97.80 -81.70 41.06
N PRO A 451 97.99 -82.84 40.37
CA PRO A 451 98.51 -82.86 39.01
C PRO A 451 97.63 -82.04 38.06
N ALA A 452 98.26 -81.18 37.24
CA ALA A 452 97.55 -80.25 36.35
C ALA A 452 96.71 -80.95 35.26
N ASP A 453 96.94 -82.24 35.00
CA ASP A 453 96.25 -83.06 34.01
C ASP A 453 95.01 -83.79 34.55
N LEU A 454 94.79 -83.79 35.88
CA LEU A 454 93.60 -84.44 36.48
C LEU A 454 92.30 -83.74 36.07
N TRP A 455 92.31 -82.41 36.04
CA TRP A 455 91.24 -81.59 35.49
C TRP A 455 91.83 -80.34 34.80
N PRO A 456 91.88 -80.31 33.46
CA PRO A 456 92.53 -79.22 32.72
C PRO A 456 91.95 -77.82 32.99
N ASP A 457 90.66 -77.73 33.31
CA ASP A 457 89.99 -76.45 33.53
C ASP A 457 90.06 -75.96 34.99
N VAL A 458 90.77 -76.65 35.87
CA VAL A 458 90.89 -76.28 37.30
C VAL A 458 91.46 -74.87 37.51
N ASN A 459 92.22 -74.36 36.54
CA ASN A 459 92.81 -73.02 36.54
C ASN A 459 92.08 -72.01 35.64
N VAL A 460 90.96 -72.40 35.03
CA VAL A 460 90.18 -71.50 34.16
C VAL A 460 89.28 -70.62 35.03
N ALA A 461 89.32 -69.32 34.77
CA ALA A 461 88.45 -68.36 35.46
C ALA A 461 86.97 -68.68 35.20
N ALA A 462 86.11 -68.43 36.20
CA ALA A 462 84.68 -68.64 36.03
C ALA A 462 84.14 -67.79 34.86
N PRO A 463 83.10 -68.27 34.14
CA PRO A 463 82.48 -67.50 33.06
C PRO A 463 81.80 -66.25 33.61
N LYS A 464 81.93 -65.12 32.89
CA LYS A 464 81.24 -63.86 33.21
C LYS A 464 79.95 -63.74 32.40
N TRP A 465 78.88 -63.32 33.06
CA TRP A 465 77.58 -63.09 32.43
C TRP A 465 77.42 -61.60 32.10
N LYS A 466 77.05 -61.29 30.86
CA LYS A 466 76.71 -59.94 30.42
C LYS A 466 75.32 -59.97 29.80
N PHE A 467 74.47 -59.06 30.23
CA PHE A 467 73.13 -58.92 29.68
C PHE A 467 73.05 -57.65 28.84
N THR A 468 72.43 -57.76 27.68
CA THR A 468 72.20 -56.67 26.74
C THR A 468 70.71 -56.53 26.47
N MET A 469 70.22 -55.30 26.36
CA MET A 469 68.88 -55.07 25.82
C MET A 469 68.85 -55.55 24.37
N GLU A 470 67.82 -56.30 24.02
CA GLU A 470 67.53 -56.67 22.64
C GLU A 470 66.87 -55.45 21.96
N ASP A 471 67.41 -55.05 20.81
CA ASP A 471 66.82 -53.96 20.04
C ASP A 471 65.44 -54.41 19.51
N GLY A 472 64.45 -53.51 19.56
CA GLY A 472 63.14 -53.78 18.98
C GLY A 472 63.23 -54.03 17.47
N GLN A 473 62.19 -54.66 16.91
CA GLN A 473 62.10 -55.19 15.53
C GLN A 473 62.48 -54.18 14.41
N ASP A 474 62.59 -52.89 14.71
CA ASP A 474 62.91 -51.78 13.78
C ASP A 474 64.32 -51.17 13.94
N GLY A 475 65.23 -51.77 14.72
CA GLY A 475 66.65 -51.34 14.77
C GLY A 475 66.91 -49.94 15.36
N LYS A 476 65.88 -49.25 15.88
CA LYS A 476 66.02 -48.02 16.67
C LYS A 476 66.24 -48.40 18.14
N LYS A 477 67.30 -47.88 18.76
CA LYS A 477 67.49 -47.91 20.23
C LYS A 477 66.34 -47.15 20.90
N GLY A 478 65.24 -47.86 21.18
CA GLY A 478 64.01 -47.30 21.74
C GLY A 478 64.18 -46.92 23.21
N THR A 479 64.92 -45.83 23.48
CA THR A 479 64.95 -45.23 24.81
C THR A 479 63.70 -44.39 24.97
N VAL A 480 62.92 -44.59 26.04
CA VAL A 480 61.72 -43.78 26.26
C VAL A 480 62.16 -42.33 26.57
N PRO A 481 61.58 -41.33 25.89
CA PRO A 481 61.81 -39.92 26.17
C PRO A 481 61.67 -39.58 27.66
N ASP A 482 62.59 -38.79 28.20
CA ASP A 482 62.45 -38.25 29.55
C ASP A 482 61.66 -36.94 29.49
N LEU A 483 60.66 -36.81 30.36
CA LEU A 483 59.76 -35.67 30.41
C LEU A 483 59.99 -34.90 31.70
N ASP A 484 59.92 -33.57 31.64
CA ASP A 484 60.01 -32.74 32.83
C ASP A 484 58.85 -33.04 33.80
N ARG A 485 59.19 -33.07 35.09
CA ARG A 485 58.25 -33.42 36.15
C ARG A 485 57.12 -32.41 36.28
N GLY A 486 57.40 -31.12 36.04
CA GLY A 486 56.37 -30.07 36.11
C GLY A 486 55.27 -30.27 35.07
N ILE A 487 55.64 -30.70 33.87
CA ILE A 487 54.72 -30.97 32.75
C ILE A 487 53.84 -32.18 33.05
N VAL A 488 54.43 -33.27 33.57
CA VAL A 488 53.69 -34.48 33.96
C VAL A 488 52.70 -34.19 35.09
N GLU A 489 53.12 -33.41 36.10
CA GLU A 489 52.24 -33.00 37.20
C GLU A 489 51.11 -32.09 36.72
N ALA A 490 51.38 -31.18 35.77
CA ALA A 490 50.37 -30.33 35.16
C ALA A 490 49.33 -31.14 34.36
N ALA A 491 49.78 -32.10 33.55
CA ALA A 491 48.91 -33.01 32.80
C ALA A 491 48.05 -33.88 33.74
N ALA A 492 48.66 -34.43 34.81
CA ALA A 492 47.94 -35.21 35.82
C ALA A 492 46.87 -34.37 36.56
N ARG A 493 47.18 -33.10 36.84
CA ARG A 493 46.22 -32.17 37.45
C ARG A 493 45.03 -31.90 36.51
N ARG A 494 45.28 -31.61 35.22
CA ARG A 494 44.22 -31.38 34.22
C ARG A 494 43.33 -32.61 34.04
N GLU A 495 43.91 -33.79 33.95
CA GLU A 495 43.17 -35.06 33.86
C GLU A 495 42.29 -35.30 35.10
N LYS A 496 42.82 -35.01 36.30
CA LYS A 496 42.05 -35.13 37.56
C LYS A 496 40.91 -34.12 37.64
N GLU A 497 41.12 -32.90 37.15
CA GLU A 497 40.08 -31.87 37.07
C GLU A 497 38.99 -32.25 36.07
N ARG A 498 39.35 -32.81 34.90
CA ARG A 498 38.38 -33.32 33.92
C ARG A 498 37.51 -34.44 34.49
N ARG A 499 38.10 -35.46 35.11
CA ARG A 499 37.36 -36.55 35.78
C ARG A 499 36.46 -36.08 36.93
N ARG A 500 36.73 -34.91 37.52
CA ARG A 500 35.86 -34.29 38.53
C ARG A 500 34.66 -33.57 37.92
N ARG A 501 34.78 -33.07 36.69
CA ARG A 501 33.68 -32.40 35.97
C ARG A 501 32.71 -33.39 35.33
N GLU A 502 33.16 -34.61 35.05
CA GLU A 502 32.36 -35.70 34.47
C GLU A 502 31.55 -36.51 35.51
N ARG A 503 31.79 -36.29 36.80
CA ARG A 503 31.08 -36.91 37.93
C ARG A 503 30.15 -35.90 38.58
#